data_AF-A0A934H086-F1
#
_entry.id   AF-A0A934H086-F1
#
_cell.length_a   1.000
_cell.length_b   1.000
_cell.length_c   1.000
_cell.angle_alpha   90.00
_cell.angle_beta   90.00
_cell.angle_gamma   90.00
#
_symmetry.space_group_name_H-M   'P 1'
#
loop_
_entity.id
_entity.type
_entity.pdbx_description
1 polymer ?
#
loop_
_entity_poly.entity_id
_entity_poly.type
_entity_poly.pdbx_seq_one_letter_code
_entity_poly.pdbx_strand_id
1 'polypeptide(L)'
;MNMILFINDMFDLANAMLDIAFLWGGLIALSVYPIIFFLSNLRKYTKDHHGPELLTQTVLLYLFIGVIALIWASPDIIFMWKTWFGAKAATQAVANPTTWADMAWIFSSLRWGLILVGIFVAAYAMGHEHGKNRWFISAIGHIAVIAIGWFFFYWMGIFFITIPAIAAYYGALYSLANIILPASDPEDRVEKRKKFFVLGSYAWGAQSPITVVDGHAWKKHEPRIPGDITWEPAEFPIPFLNKLQRPGLIWTRAHQVSTISGGTKFKRVDGPGVAFTGKLERLDQVFDLRLQLRTREIEVVSKDGIRFNVRYFTAFRIDKENWSKELYDKIRPLNPLLRGADKLTHTKGSFPFSHARVQAALGTTSTKAGDPSQLIFWDQWAMNVIEDQARKVISQKNLDEMWRPADDFKFANAMDVIANETKANAEIVLRAAGILLVVARVVNFSFPYSDGQADEFAKQQLASWGSEWARKRNDILAEAEAEAERAQQEARAYAESVLLNSFAEGLQKTHEINPELPRHVIAMRYLSALQDYIHKKPADAEENEETLKRMADLQEVLTLWHQRYHPEDGR
;
A
#
# COMPACT_ATOMS: atom_id res chain seq x y z
N MET A 1 51.44 48.92 30.11
CA MET A 1 51.36 49.80 28.93
C MET A 1 52.04 49.16 27.71
N ASN A 2 53.33 48.79 27.79
CA ASN A 2 54.07 48.19 26.67
C ASN A 2 53.43 46.90 26.09
N MET A 3 52.82 46.06 26.93
CA MET A 3 52.14 44.84 26.47
C MET A 3 50.87 45.13 25.65
N ILE A 4 50.11 46.17 26.00
CA ILE A 4 48.89 46.55 25.26
C ILE A 4 49.27 47.15 23.91
N LEU A 5 50.29 48.01 23.88
CA LEU A 5 50.84 48.56 22.63
C LEU A 5 51.35 47.44 21.72
N PHE A 6 52.11 46.49 22.27
CA PHE A 6 52.61 45.33 21.52
C PHE A 6 51.48 44.46 20.94
N ILE A 7 50.39 44.23 21.70
CA ILE A 7 49.23 43.46 21.21
C ILE A 7 48.52 44.22 20.07
N ASN A 8 48.35 45.53 20.19
CA ASN A 8 47.75 46.35 19.14
C ASN A 8 48.60 46.34 17.87
N ASP A 9 49.92 46.53 17.97
CA ASP A 9 50.84 46.49 16.84
C ASP A 9 50.80 45.11 16.13
N MET A 10 50.70 44.03 16.91
CA MET A 10 50.58 42.68 16.37
C MET A 10 49.24 42.47 15.65
N PHE A 11 48.14 43.04 16.15
CA PHE A 11 46.82 42.96 15.52
C PHE A 11 46.78 43.77 14.21
N ASP A 12 47.36 44.97 14.20
CA ASP A 12 47.45 45.80 13.00
C ASP A 12 48.29 45.10 11.91
N LEU A 13 49.42 44.49 12.29
CA LEU A 13 50.23 43.70 11.37
C LEU A 13 49.45 42.48 10.83
N ALA A 14 48.74 41.75 11.69
CA ALA A 14 47.93 40.61 11.28
C ALA A 14 46.78 41.01 10.33
N ASN A 15 46.08 42.11 10.64
CA ASN A 15 45.03 42.67 9.78
C ASN A 15 45.59 43.05 8.41
N ALA A 16 46.74 43.73 8.36
CA ALA A 16 47.39 44.11 7.11
C ALA A 16 47.82 42.88 6.27
N MET A 17 48.40 41.86 6.91
CA MET A 17 48.77 40.61 6.24
C MET A 17 47.54 39.87 5.69
N LEU A 18 46.44 39.84 6.44
CA LEU A 18 45.19 39.19 6.04
C LEU A 18 44.47 39.94 4.93
N ASP A 19 44.48 41.27 4.95
CA ASP A 19 43.96 42.09 3.84
C ASP A 19 44.70 41.78 2.54
N ILE A 20 46.04 41.70 2.59
CA ILE A 20 46.87 41.32 1.44
C ILE A 20 46.56 39.89 1.01
N ALA A 21 46.53 38.94 1.94
CA ALA A 21 46.27 37.53 1.63
C ALA A 21 44.86 37.32 1.05
N PHE A 22 43.85 38.01 1.57
CA PHE A 22 42.47 37.92 1.11
C PHE A 22 42.26 38.66 -0.22
N LEU A 23 42.97 39.77 -0.45
CA LEU A 23 43.04 40.39 -1.76
C LEU A 23 43.55 39.41 -2.81
N TRP A 24 44.76 38.89 -2.63
CA TRP A 24 45.40 38.02 -3.61
C TRP A 24 44.70 36.68 -3.72
N GLY A 25 44.28 36.10 -2.59
CA GLY A 25 43.48 34.87 -2.56
C GLY A 25 42.12 35.05 -3.23
N GLY A 26 41.45 36.18 -3.00
CA GLY A 26 40.19 36.56 -3.66
C GLY A 26 40.37 36.80 -5.15
N LEU A 27 41.44 37.48 -5.56
CA LEU A 27 41.80 37.65 -6.97
C LEU A 27 42.09 36.32 -7.65
N ILE A 28 42.93 35.48 -7.03
CA ILE A 28 43.26 34.15 -7.54
C ILE A 28 41.98 33.32 -7.65
N ALA A 29 41.13 33.33 -6.62
CA ALA A 29 39.84 32.65 -6.68
C ALA A 29 38.98 33.21 -7.82
N LEU A 30 38.74 34.52 -7.88
CA LEU A 30 37.92 35.17 -8.91
C LEU A 30 38.50 35.09 -10.32
N SER A 31 39.80 34.80 -10.50
CA SER A 31 40.45 34.74 -11.83
C SER A 31 40.72 33.30 -12.28
N VAL A 32 41.29 32.48 -11.40
CA VAL A 32 41.68 31.09 -11.71
C VAL A 32 40.47 30.18 -11.67
N TYR A 33 39.56 30.35 -10.71
CA TYR A 33 38.39 29.48 -10.60
C TYR A 33 37.48 29.52 -11.84
N PRO A 34 37.10 30.69 -12.38
CA PRO A 34 36.28 30.74 -13.58
C PRO A 34 37.00 30.16 -14.81
N ILE A 35 38.33 30.31 -14.93
CA ILE A 35 39.13 29.69 -15.99
C ILE A 35 39.11 28.16 -15.86
N ILE A 36 39.35 27.62 -14.66
CA ILE A 36 39.29 26.17 -14.41
C ILE A 36 37.88 25.64 -14.69
N PHE A 37 36.84 26.34 -14.23
CA PHE A 37 35.45 25.97 -14.48
C PHE A 37 35.15 25.96 -15.98
N PHE A 38 35.53 27.01 -16.71
CA PHE A 38 35.40 27.10 -18.16
C PHE A 38 36.09 25.92 -18.85
N LEU A 39 37.36 25.67 -18.58
CA LEU A 39 38.13 24.59 -19.19
C LEU A 39 37.55 23.21 -18.88
N SER A 40 37.10 23.00 -17.64
CA SER A 40 36.49 21.73 -17.21
C SER A 40 35.15 21.45 -17.88
N ASN A 41 34.34 22.50 -18.12
CA ASN A 41 33.02 22.37 -18.73
C ASN A 41 33.01 22.59 -20.24
N LEU A 42 34.06 23.15 -20.85
CA LEU A 42 34.16 23.38 -22.30
C LEU A 42 33.95 22.08 -23.09
N ARG A 43 34.52 20.97 -22.59
CA ARG A 43 34.33 19.63 -23.19
C ARG A 43 32.90 19.12 -23.07
N LYS A 44 32.18 19.51 -22.02
CA LYS A 44 30.78 19.12 -21.80
C LYS A 44 29.84 19.96 -22.67
N TYR A 45 30.09 21.26 -22.76
CA TYR A 45 29.34 22.18 -23.62
C TYR A 45 29.48 21.85 -25.10
N THR A 46 30.68 21.52 -25.57
CA THR A 46 30.93 21.15 -26.98
C THR A 46 30.31 19.82 -27.38
N LYS A 47 30.06 18.92 -26.43
CA LYS A 47 29.59 17.57 -26.72
C LYS A 47 28.07 17.41 -26.61
N ASP A 48 27.43 18.12 -25.68
CA ASP A 48 26.05 17.84 -25.32
C ASP A 48 25.04 18.91 -25.79
N HIS A 49 25.42 20.16 -26.08
CA HIS A 49 24.45 21.25 -26.34
C HIS A 49 24.82 22.09 -27.59
N HIS A 50 23.90 22.18 -28.56
CA HIS A 50 24.06 22.92 -29.83
C HIS A 50 23.63 24.41 -29.78
N GLY A 51 23.47 25.03 -28.60
CA GLY A 51 22.97 26.40 -28.48
C GLY A 51 24.08 27.45 -28.27
N PRO A 52 24.26 28.46 -29.15
CA PRO A 52 25.22 29.56 -28.94
C PRO A 52 24.86 30.48 -27.75
N GLU A 53 23.61 30.46 -27.29
CA GLU A 53 23.12 31.32 -26.21
C GLU A 53 23.79 31.04 -24.86
N LEU A 54 23.99 29.77 -24.50
CA LEU A 54 24.57 29.39 -23.22
C LEU A 54 26.06 29.76 -23.12
N LEU A 55 26.79 29.61 -24.23
CA LEU A 55 28.18 30.08 -24.34
C LEU A 55 28.24 31.60 -24.13
N THR A 56 27.32 32.34 -24.75
CA THR A 56 27.26 33.80 -24.66
C THR A 56 26.95 34.27 -23.23
N GLN A 57 25.99 33.64 -22.54
CA GLN A 57 25.71 33.91 -21.13
C GLN A 57 26.90 33.62 -20.22
N THR A 58 27.61 32.52 -20.48
CA THR A 58 28.81 32.16 -19.70
C THR A 58 29.93 33.17 -19.93
N VAL A 59 30.17 33.61 -21.17
CA VAL A 59 31.16 34.66 -21.50
C VAL A 59 30.81 36.00 -20.84
N LEU A 60 29.53 36.41 -20.87
CA LEU A 60 29.08 37.63 -20.20
C LEU A 60 29.27 37.55 -18.68
N LEU A 61 28.98 36.41 -18.07
CA LEU A 61 29.24 36.17 -16.64
C LEU A 61 30.75 36.29 -16.34
N TYR A 62 31.64 35.75 -17.19
CA TYR A 62 33.08 35.90 -16.98
C TYR A 62 33.56 37.33 -17.15
N LEU A 63 33.04 38.09 -18.12
CA LEU A 63 33.37 39.50 -18.26
C LEU A 63 32.93 40.27 -17.02
N PHE A 64 31.75 39.97 -16.48
CA PHE A 64 31.27 40.58 -15.24
C PHE A 64 32.14 40.21 -14.03
N ILE A 65 32.50 38.93 -13.86
CA ILE A 65 33.41 38.48 -12.80
C ILE A 65 34.80 39.12 -12.96
N GLY A 66 35.30 39.24 -14.20
CA GLY A 66 36.58 39.87 -14.51
C GLY A 66 36.60 41.35 -14.17
N VAL A 67 35.50 42.08 -14.44
CA VAL A 67 35.33 43.47 -14.01
C VAL A 67 35.30 43.57 -12.49
N ILE A 68 34.58 42.68 -11.79
CA ILE A 68 34.59 42.64 -10.32
C ILE A 68 36.00 42.36 -9.79
N ALA A 69 36.74 41.41 -10.38
CA ALA A 69 38.11 41.10 -9.98
C ALA A 69 39.07 42.27 -10.22
N LEU A 70 38.92 42.99 -11.35
CA LEU A 70 39.67 44.22 -11.64
C LEU A 70 39.38 45.31 -10.61
N ILE A 71 38.10 45.51 -10.26
CA ILE A 71 37.70 46.46 -9.21
C ILE A 71 38.28 46.04 -7.85
N TRP A 72 38.21 44.74 -7.52
CA TRP A 72 38.75 44.15 -6.29
C TRP A 72 40.26 44.39 -6.13
N ALA A 73 41.00 44.29 -7.24
CA ALA A 73 42.46 44.38 -7.30
C ALA A 73 43.01 45.76 -7.58
N SER A 74 42.16 46.67 -8.07
CA SER A 74 42.56 47.97 -8.62
C SER A 74 43.50 48.79 -7.74
N PRO A 75 43.38 48.85 -6.40
CA PRO A 75 44.23 49.74 -5.59
C PRO A 75 45.69 49.29 -5.59
N ASP A 76 45.90 47.99 -5.43
CA ASP A 76 47.23 47.39 -5.29
C ASP A 76 47.90 47.17 -6.65
N ILE A 77 47.12 46.88 -7.70
CA ILE A 77 47.62 46.86 -9.08
C ILE A 77 48.04 48.27 -9.50
N ILE A 78 47.26 49.31 -9.19
CA ILE A 78 47.62 50.70 -9.50
C ILE A 78 48.86 51.13 -8.70
N PHE A 79 48.95 50.77 -7.41
CA PHE A 79 50.12 51.03 -6.58
C PHE A 79 51.39 50.31 -7.09
N MET A 80 51.29 49.03 -7.44
CA MET A 80 52.36 48.26 -8.08
C MET A 80 52.75 48.86 -9.43
N TRP A 81 51.79 49.23 -10.27
CA TRP A 81 52.06 49.80 -11.59
C TRP A 81 52.78 51.15 -11.48
N LYS A 82 52.41 51.99 -10.49
CA LYS A 82 53.09 53.25 -10.18
C LYS A 82 54.54 53.03 -9.71
N THR A 83 54.77 52.03 -8.87
CA THR A 83 56.12 51.73 -8.32
C THR A 83 57.03 51.05 -9.36
N TRP A 84 56.47 50.23 -10.25
CA TRP A 84 57.25 49.49 -11.25
C TRP A 84 57.49 50.28 -12.55
N PHE A 85 56.50 51.03 -13.04
CA PHE A 85 56.61 51.80 -14.30
C PHE A 85 56.91 53.30 -14.10
N GLY A 86 56.70 53.84 -12.89
CA GLY A 86 56.87 55.26 -12.58
C GLY A 86 58.29 55.71 -12.21
N ALA A 87 59.33 55.00 -12.62
CA ALA A 87 60.68 55.17 -12.07
C ALA A 87 61.50 56.39 -12.58
N LYS A 88 60.95 57.36 -13.32
CA LYS A 88 61.70 58.63 -13.58
C LYS A 88 60.90 59.94 -13.65
N ALA A 89 59.59 59.92 -13.89
CA ALA A 89 58.81 61.17 -14.03
C ALA A 89 57.94 61.53 -12.81
N ALA A 90 57.80 60.63 -11.82
CA ALA A 90 56.85 60.80 -10.71
C ALA A 90 57.51 61.10 -9.35
N THR A 91 58.81 61.42 -9.31
CA THR A 91 59.53 61.69 -8.06
C THR A 91 59.29 63.09 -7.47
N GLN A 92 58.64 64.00 -8.20
CA GLN A 92 58.35 65.37 -7.68
C GLN A 92 56.87 65.65 -7.40
N ALA A 93 55.92 64.82 -7.88
CA ALA A 93 54.48 65.01 -7.59
C ALA A 93 53.95 64.11 -6.45
N VAL A 94 54.81 63.31 -5.80
CA VAL A 94 54.41 62.32 -4.78
C VAL A 94 55.15 62.56 -3.45
N ALA A 95 55.24 63.82 -3.02
CA ALA A 95 55.76 64.15 -1.69
C ALA A 95 54.73 63.98 -0.56
N ASN A 96 53.47 63.62 -0.87
CA ASN A 96 52.43 63.33 0.14
C ASN A 96 51.94 61.88 0.03
N PRO A 97 52.70 60.90 0.55
CA PRO A 97 52.24 59.51 0.72
C PRO A 97 50.99 59.38 1.61
N THR A 98 50.56 60.45 2.29
CA THR A 98 49.31 60.53 3.06
C THR A 98 48.09 60.23 2.22
N THR A 99 47.98 60.79 1.01
CA THR A 99 46.75 60.70 0.18
C THR A 99 46.27 59.29 -0.19
N TRP A 100 47.14 58.27 -0.22
CA TRP A 100 46.75 56.90 -0.58
C TRP A 100 46.49 56.02 0.63
N ALA A 101 47.25 56.18 1.71
CA ALA A 101 46.91 55.60 3.01
C ALA A 101 45.52 56.09 3.45
N ASP A 102 45.21 57.36 3.16
CA ASP A 102 43.91 57.99 3.38
C ASP A 102 42.79 57.45 2.47
N MET A 103 43.08 56.65 1.43
CA MET A 103 42.07 56.01 0.56
C MET A 103 41.97 54.49 0.74
N ALA A 104 42.91 53.86 1.46
CA ALA A 104 42.90 52.41 1.68
C ALA A 104 41.61 51.91 2.35
N TRP A 105 41.07 52.70 3.29
CA TRP A 105 39.81 52.39 3.96
C TRP A 105 38.60 52.42 3.00
N ILE A 106 38.61 53.27 1.97
CA ILE A 106 37.53 53.35 0.96
C ILE A 106 37.49 52.06 0.16
N PHE A 107 38.64 51.60 -0.32
CA PHE A 107 38.72 50.38 -1.11
C PHE A 107 38.42 49.13 -0.29
N SER A 108 38.89 49.08 0.97
CA SER A 108 38.52 48.01 1.89
C SER A 108 37.00 47.98 2.12
N SER A 109 36.39 49.14 2.37
CA SER A 109 34.93 49.27 2.52
C SER A 109 34.16 48.86 1.26
N LEU A 110 34.67 49.19 0.07
CA LEU A 110 34.06 48.81 -1.20
C LEU A 110 34.14 47.29 -1.45
N ARG A 111 35.26 46.64 -1.13
CA ARG A 111 35.40 45.18 -1.18
C ARG A 111 34.38 44.50 -0.27
N TRP A 112 34.25 44.96 0.97
CA TRP A 112 33.24 44.45 1.89
C TRP A 112 31.82 44.70 1.38
N GLY A 113 31.53 45.90 0.86
CA GLY A 113 30.25 46.19 0.21
C GLY A 113 29.91 45.19 -0.89
N LEU A 114 30.86 44.86 -1.77
CA LEU A 114 30.68 43.85 -2.82
C LEU A 114 30.44 42.45 -2.27
N ILE A 115 31.15 42.02 -1.22
CA ILE A 115 30.94 40.73 -0.57
C ILE A 115 29.52 40.65 0.02
N LEU A 116 29.11 41.67 0.76
CA LEU A 116 27.81 41.69 1.42
C LEU A 116 26.66 41.73 0.39
N VAL A 117 26.82 42.52 -0.69
CA VAL A 117 25.88 42.50 -1.82
C VAL A 117 25.86 41.13 -2.50
N GLY A 118 27.02 40.50 -2.70
CA GLY A 118 27.12 39.17 -3.28
C GLY A 118 26.42 38.09 -2.44
N ILE A 119 26.62 38.11 -1.12
CA ILE A 119 25.91 37.23 -0.17
C ILE A 119 24.40 37.47 -0.25
N PHE A 120 23.98 38.73 -0.31
CA PHE A 120 22.57 39.09 -0.39
C PHE A 120 21.92 38.61 -1.69
N VAL A 121 22.57 38.85 -2.83
CA VAL A 121 22.11 38.39 -4.17
C VAL A 121 22.08 36.86 -4.23
N ALA A 122 23.09 36.18 -3.69
CA ALA A 122 23.09 34.72 -3.61
C ALA A 122 21.94 34.20 -2.75
N ALA A 123 21.70 34.80 -1.58
CA ALA A 123 20.58 34.43 -0.71
C ALA A 123 19.22 34.69 -1.38
N TYR A 124 19.08 35.83 -2.09
CA TYR A 124 17.90 36.14 -2.89
C TYR A 124 17.68 35.08 -3.98
N ALA A 125 18.68 34.81 -4.81
CA ALA A 125 18.60 33.83 -5.89
C ALA A 125 18.23 32.44 -5.37
N MET A 126 18.80 32.02 -4.23
CA MET A 126 18.53 30.71 -3.64
C MET A 126 17.17 30.59 -2.94
N GLY A 127 16.61 31.69 -2.42
CA GLY A 127 15.52 31.63 -1.45
C GLY A 127 14.29 32.48 -1.73
N HIS A 128 14.31 33.36 -2.74
CA HIS A 128 13.21 34.30 -2.97
C HIS A 128 11.89 33.61 -3.37
N GLU A 129 11.95 32.51 -4.14
CA GLU A 129 10.74 31.84 -4.63
C GLU A 129 9.95 31.12 -3.53
N HIS A 130 10.63 30.44 -2.60
CA HIS A 130 9.98 29.58 -1.61
C HIS A 130 10.24 29.99 -0.15
N GLY A 131 11.22 30.83 0.10
CA GLY A 131 11.66 31.24 1.44
C GLY A 131 10.85 32.36 2.08
N LYS A 132 9.94 33.01 1.34
CA LYS A 132 9.28 34.26 1.76
C LYS A 132 10.34 35.28 2.23
N ASN A 133 10.25 35.81 3.45
CA ASN A 133 11.23 36.75 3.99
C ASN A 133 12.37 36.06 4.77
N ARG A 134 12.40 34.73 4.88
CA ARG A 134 13.41 34.01 5.69
C ARG A 134 14.82 34.18 5.13
N TRP A 135 14.97 34.08 3.81
CA TRP A 135 16.25 34.32 3.14
C TRP A 135 16.81 35.70 3.45
N PHE A 136 15.92 36.73 3.46
CA PHE A 136 16.29 38.12 3.73
C PHE A 136 16.73 38.32 5.18
N ILE A 137 15.96 37.79 6.14
CA ILE A 137 16.29 37.87 7.57
C ILE A 137 17.61 37.13 7.85
N SER A 138 17.79 35.93 7.29
CA SER A 138 19.03 35.16 7.45
C SER A 138 20.22 35.90 6.83
N ALA A 139 20.07 36.43 5.61
CA ALA A 139 21.12 37.18 4.93
C ALA A 139 21.53 38.42 5.73
N ILE A 140 20.56 39.25 6.15
CA ILE A 140 20.84 40.44 6.95
C ILE A 140 21.47 40.08 8.29
N GLY A 141 20.99 39.03 8.97
CA GLY A 141 21.57 38.58 10.23
C GLY A 141 23.04 38.20 10.08
N HIS A 142 23.38 37.43 9.04
CA HIS A 142 24.77 37.06 8.76
C HIS A 142 25.61 38.28 8.36
N ILE A 143 25.08 39.16 7.49
CA ILE A 143 25.73 40.41 7.07
C ILE A 143 26.01 41.31 8.29
N ALA A 144 25.06 41.44 9.21
CA ALA A 144 25.20 42.24 10.42
C ALA A 144 26.27 41.66 11.35
N VAL A 145 26.31 40.35 11.57
CA VAL A 145 27.35 39.70 12.40
C VAL A 145 28.75 39.83 11.78
N ILE A 146 28.85 39.76 10.45
CA ILE A 146 30.10 40.03 9.72
C ILE A 146 30.50 41.50 9.88
N ALA A 147 29.57 42.43 9.67
CA ALA A 147 29.82 43.86 9.78
C ALA A 147 30.21 44.28 11.21
N ILE A 148 29.59 43.70 12.24
CA ILE A 148 29.94 43.92 13.65
C ILE A 148 31.37 43.43 13.91
N GLY A 149 31.72 42.21 13.50
CA GLY A 149 33.09 41.71 13.68
C GLY A 149 34.11 42.61 12.98
N TRP A 150 33.84 42.97 11.73
CA TRP A 150 34.69 43.89 10.98
C TRP A 150 34.83 45.26 11.67
N PHE A 151 33.74 45.82 12.20
CA PHE A 151 33.75 47.13 12.85
C PHE A 151 34.58 47.15 14.14
N PHE A 152 34.52 46.10 14.95
CA PHE A 152 35.18 46.11 16.26
C PHE A 152 36.70 45.90 16.19
N PHE A 153 37.22 45.08 15.27
CA PHE A 153 38.68 44.82 15.15
C PHE A 153 39.08 44.30 13.76
N TYR A 154 38.41 44.72 12.68
CA TYR A 154 38.68 44.26 11.31
C TYR A 154 38.71 42.72 11.21
N TRP A 155 39.78 42.10 10.70
CA TRP A 155 39.90 40.65 10.60
C TRP A 155 39.92 39.96 11.95
N MET A 156 40.59 40.55 12.95
CA MET A 156 40.59 39.98 14.29
C MET A 156 39.17 39.91 14.85
N GLY A 157 38.35 40.92 14.60
CA GLY A 157 36.95 40.88 14.98
C GLY A 157 36.15 39.83 14.20
N ILE A 158 36.47 39.58 12.93
CA ILE A 158 35.88 38.44 12.19
C ILE A 158 36.24 37.10 12.86
N PHE A 159 37.51 36.88 13.19
CA PHE A 159 37.96 35.62 13.78
C PHE A 159 37.43 35.38 15.19
N PHE A 160 37.35 36.42 16.02
CA PHE A 160 37.01 36.29 17.44
C PHE A 160 35.54 36.60 17.75
N ILE A 161 34.83 37.33 16.86
CA ILE A 161 33.42 37.68 17.05
C ILE A 161 32.56 36.97 16.01
N THR A 162 32.78 37.23 14.71
CA THR A 162 31.92 36.73 13.64
C THR A 162 31.94 35.20 13.54
N ILE A 163 33.12 34.56 13.47
CA ILE A 163 33.22 33.10 13.33
C ILE A 163 32.61 32.37 14.54
N PRO A 164 32.94 32.72 15.81
CA PRO A 164 32.32 32.08 16.97
C PRO A 164 30.81 32.33 17.03
N ALA A 165 30.32 33.52 16.69
CA ALA A 165 28.90 33.82 16.67
C ALA A 165 28.15 32.98 15.61
N ILE A 166 28.70 32.89 14.40
CA ILE A 166 28.14 32.05 13.32
C ILE A 166 28.22 30.57 13.69
N ALA A 167 29.34 30.12 14.27
CA ALA A 167 29.49 28.73 14.74
C ALA A 167 28.49 28.39 15.85
N ALA A 168 28.27 29.31 16.81
CA ALA A 168 27.26 29.17 17.85
C ALA A 168 25.85 29.13 17.26
N TYR A 169 25.55 29.99 16.27
CA TYR A 169 24.27 29.97 15.55
C TYR A 169 24.01 28.62 14.87
N TYR A 170 24.96 28.10 14.08
CA TYR A 170 24.78 26.82 13.41
C TYR A 170 24.84 25.63 14.37
N GLY A 171 25.59 25.72 15.48
CA GLY A 171 25.57 24.74 16.56
C GLY A 171 24.19 24.68 17.23
N ALA A 172 23.60 25.83 17.51
CA ALA A 172 22.23 25.93 18.02
C ALA A 172 21.22 25.40 16.99
N LEU A 173 21.38 25.74 15.71
CA LEU A 173 20.53 25.24 14.63
C LEU A 173 20.61 23.71 14.47
N TYR A 174 21.81 23.14 14.62
CA TYR A 174 22.03 21.69 14.62
C TYR A 174 21.31 21.02 15.79
N SER A 175 21.44 21.58 17.00
CA SER A 175 20.72 21.10 18.19
C SER A 175 19.21 21.19 17.99
N LEU A 176 18.73 22.35 17.52
CA LEU A 176 17.31 22.61 17.28
C LEU A 176 16.73 21.70 16.20
N ALA A 177 17.48 21.42 15.13
CA ALA A 177 17.08 20.48 14.09
C ALA A 177 16.85 19.08 14.67
N ASN A 178 17.71 18.65 15.60
CA ASN A 178 17.57 17.35 16.25
C ASN A 178 16.37 17.27 17.20
N ILE A 179 15.98 18.39 17.82
CA ILE A 179 14.83 18.50 18.73
C ILE A 179 13.51 18.63 17.97
N ILE A 180 13.44 19.51 16.97
CA ILE A 180 12.18 19.90 16.29
C ILE A 180 11.80 18.89 15.21
N LEU A 181 12.76 18.49 14.37
CA LEU A 181 12.43 17.61 13.25
C LEU A 181 12.24 16.18 13.75
N PRO A 182 11.27 15.43 13.21
CA PRO A 182 11.11 14.02 13.56
C PRO A 182 12.37 13.24 13.19
N ALA A 183 12.57 12.09 13.83
CA ALA A 183 13.65 11.15 13.49
C ALA A 183 13.12 9.72 13.39
N SER A 184 13.68 8.96 12.45
CA SER A 184 13.51 7.51 12.36
C SER A 184 14.51 6.79 13.28
N ASP A 185 15.77 7.20 13.23
CA ASP A 185 16.83 6.76 14.12
C ASP A 185 17.50 8.00 14.76
N PRO A 186 17.09 8.38 15.98
CA PRO A 186 17.58 9.60 16.61
C PRO A 186 19.07 9.53 16.94
N GLU A 187 19.73 8.36 16.88
CA GLU A 187 21.17 8.25 17.12
C GLU A 187 22.03 8.20 15.86
N ASP A 188 21.44 8.02 14.69
CA ASP A 188 22.19 7.99 13.43
C ASP A 188 22.79 9.38 13.12
N ARG A 189 24.12 9.41 13.01
CA ARG A 189 24.87 10.63 12.68
C ARG A 189 24.53 11.16 11.30
N VAL A 190 24.23 10.27 10.34
CA VAL A 190 23.89 10.67 8.97
C VAL A 190 22.52 11.35 8.97
N GLU A 191 21.53 10.77 9.63
CA GLU A 191 20.22 11.37 9.84
C GLU A 191 20.30 12.73 10.55
N LYS A 192 21.02 12.83 11.69
CA LYS A 192 21.22 14.13 12.40
C LYS A 192 21.78 15.21 11.46
N ARG A 193 22.75 14.85 10.61
CA ARG A 193 23.33 15.78 9.62
C ARG A 193 22.32 16.18 8.53
N LYS A 194 21.49 15.24 8.05
CA LYS A 194 20.43 15.55 7.09
C LYS A 194 19.38 16.47 7.71
N LYS A 195 18.92 16.21 8.94
CA LYS A 195 18.02 17.09 9.70
C LYS A 195 18.56 18.52 9.80
N PHE A 196 19.84 18.66 10.12
CA PHE A 196 20.51 19.96 10.14
C PHE A 196 20.46 20.66 8.78
N PHE A 197 20.73 19.96 7.67
CA PHE A 197 20.64 20.57 6.34
C PHE A 197 19.20 20.92 5.92
N VAL A 198 18.19 20.13 6.33
CA VAL A 198 16.78 20.49 6.14
C VAL A 198 16.48 21.82 6.85
N LEU A 199 16.80 21.93 8.15
CA LEU A 199 16.48 23.14 8.91
C LEU A 199 17.35 24.34 8.49
N GLY A 200 18.62 24.09 8.15
CA GLY A 200 19.55 25.08 7.62
C GLY A 200 19.06 25.67 6.30
N SER A 201 18.68 24.83 5.34
CA SER A 201 18.11 25.28 4.07
C SER A 201 16.80 26.03 4.28
N TYR A 202 15.95 25.60 5.23
CA TYR A 202 14.73 26.32 5.61
C TYR A 202 14.98 27.72 6.19
N ALA A 203 15.99 27.86 7.06
CA ALA A 203 16.39 29.16 7.62
C ALA A 203 16.87 30.13 6.53
N TRP A 204 17.60 29.62 5.54
CA TRP A 204 18.02 30.38 4.36
C TRP A 204 16.94 30.57 3.30
N GLY A 205 15.74 30.00 3.48
CA GLY A 205 14.67 30.05 2.48
C GLY A 205 14.90 29.20 1.23
N ALA A 206 15.97 28.41 1.22
CA ALA A 206 16.47 27.62 0.11
C ALA A 206 16.07 26.13 0.24
N GLN A 207 14.96 25.86 0.93
CA GLN A 207 14.55 24.50 1.28
C GLN A 207 14.03 23.69 0.09
N SER A 208 14.26 22.38 0.15
CA SER A 208 13.50 21.40 -0.62
C SER A 208 12.15 21.11 0.05
N PRO A 209 11.17 20.54 -0.67
CA PRO A 209 9.84 20.29 -0.12
C PRO A 209 9.87 19.49 1.19
N ILE A 210 9.05 19.93 2.14
CA ILE A 210 8.75 19.16 3.35
C ILE A 210 7.30 18.70 3.26
N THR A 211 7.13 17.41 3.08
CA THR A 211 5.82 16.77 2.90
C THR A 211 5.47 15.97 4.13
N VAL A 212 4.28 16.22 4.67
CA VAL A 212 3.74 15.48 5.81
C VAL A 212 2.54 14.68 5.34
N VAL A 213 2.57 13.37 5.56
CA VAL A 213 1.48 12.47 5.18
C VAL A 213 0.63 12.21 6.41
N ASP A 214 -0.35 13.09 6.64
CA ASP A 214 -1.22 13.03 7.83
C ASP A 214 -2.52 12.23 7.60
N GLY A 215 -2.77 11.81 6.35
CA GLY A 215 -4.01 11.14 5.93
C GLY A 215 -3.89 9.62 5.77
N HIS A 216 -5.02 8.99 5.41
CA HIS A 216 -4.99 7.66 4.79
C HIS A 216 -4.25 7.73 3.45
N ALA A 217 -3.57 6.65 3.04
CA ALA A 217 -2.61 6.63 1.91
C ALA A 217 -3.16 7.10 0.54
N TRP A 218 -4.47 7.22 0.39
CA TRP A 218 -5.17 7.70 -0.82
C TRP A 218 -5.34 9.21 -0.89
N LYS A 219 -5.13 9.97 0.20
CA LYS A 219 -5.25 11.43 0.14
C LYS A 219 -4.03 12.03 -0.57
N LYS A 220 -4.29 13.06 -1.39
CA LYS A 220 -3.24 13.92 -1.94
C LYS A 220 -2.31 14.32 -0.80
N HIS A 221 -1.02 14.05 -0.94
CA HIS A 221 -0.05 14.51 0.03
C HIS A 221 0.04 16.03 -0.07
N GLU A 222 -0.06 16.71 1.06
CA GLU A 222 0.03 18.17 1.09
C GLU A 222 1.47 18.56 1.45
N PRO A 223 2.18 19.29 0.57
CA PRO A 223 3.47 19.86 0.93
C PRO A 223 3.25 20.90 2.02
N ARG A 224 3.70 20.61 3.25
CA ARG A 224 3.56 21.53 4.38
C ARG A 224 4.45 22.76 4.20
N ILE A 225 5.62 22.55 3.61
CA ILE A 225 6.50 23.64 3.17
C ILE A 225 6.85 23.38 1.70
N PRO A 226 6.47 24.29 0.78
CA PRO A 226 6.89 24.19 -0.61
C PRO A 226 8.40 24.44 -0.72
N GLY A 227 9.00 23.86 -1.74
CA GLY A 227 10.43 24.00 -1.99
C GLY A 227 10.77 23.59 -3.42
N ASP A 228 11.98 23.92 -3.82
CA ASP A 228 12.48 23.60 -5.15
C ASP A 228 13.15 22.22 -5.12
N ILE A 229 12.70 21.34 -6.03
CA ILE A 229 13.31 20.02 -6.25
C ILE A 229 14.32 20.03 -7.38
N THR A 230 14.23 21.04 -8.25
CA THR A 230 15.04 21.20 -9.46
C THR A 230 16.36 21.90 -9.21
N TRP A 231 16.52 22.56 -8.06
CA TRP A 231 17.73 23.28 -7.73
C TRP A 231 18.98 22.40 -7.93
N GLU A 232 19.68 22.65 -9.03
CA GLU A 232 20.92 21.98 -9.35
C GLU A 232 22.06 22.91 -8.93
N PRO A 233 22.86 22.54 -7.91
CA PRO A 233 24.06 23.32 -7.61
C PRO A 233 25.04 23.38 -8.79
N ALA A 234 24.86 22.53 -9.81
CA ALA A 234 25.64 22.55 -11.05
C ALA A 234 25.41 23.81 -11.91
N GLU A 235 24.29 24.51 -11.74
CA GLU A 235 24.08 25.84 -12.33
C GLU A 235 24.96 26.90 -11.67
N PHE A 236 25.39 26.66 -10.44
CA PHE A 236 26.38 27.48 -9.77
C PHE A 236 27.78 26.91 -9.96
N PRO A 237 28.73 27.71 -10.48
CA PRO A 237 30.10 27.29 -10.63
C PRO A 237 30.78 27.36 -9.25
N ILE A 238 30.40 26.51 -8.28
CA ILE A 238 31.08 26.45 -6.99
C ILE A 238 31.13 24.97 -6.53
N PRO A 239 32.29 24.27 -6.60
CA PRO A 239 32.36 22.83 -6.45
C PRO A 239 32.02 22.35 -5.03
N PHE A 240 32.22 23.21 -4.02
CA PHE A 240 31.85 22.86 -2.65
C PHE A 240 30.33 22.92 -2.44
N LEU A 241 29.60 23.78 -3.16
CA LEU A 241 28.13 23.84 -3.11
C LEU A 241 27.50 22.59 -3.71
N ASN A 242 28.16 21.94 -4.69
CA ASN A 242 27.71 20.64 -5.22
C ASN A 242 27.66 19.52 -4.17
N LYS A 243 28.44 19.64 -3.08
CA LYS A 243 28.41 18.70 -1.96
C LYS A 243 27.36 19.04 -0.92
N LEU A 244 26.82 20.27 -0.94
CA LEU A 244 25.69 20.69 -0.10
C LEU A 244 24.40 20.18 -0.73
N GLN A 245 24.17 18.88 -0.56
CA GLN A 245 22.84 18.32 -0.80
C GLN A 245 21.86 18.98 0.16
N ARG A 246 20.77 19.52 -0.40
CA ARG A 246 19.63 20.05 0.35
C ARG A 246 18.59 18.95 0.39
N PRO A 247 18.57 18.11 1.44
CA PRO A 247 17.56 17.08 1.51
C PRO A 247 16.19 17.73 1.69
N GLY A 248 15.19 17.22 0.99
CA GLY A 248 13.79 17.41 1.41
C GLY A 248 13.46 16.42 2.53
N LEU A 249 12.27 16.58 3.10
CA LEU A 249 11.81 15.75 4.21
C LEU A 249 10.42 15.21 3.88
N ILE A 250 10.27 13.90 3.91
CA ILE A 250 8.98 13.23 3.87
C ILE A 250 8.76 12.61 5.23
N TRP A 251 7.69 13.01 5.89
CA TRP A 251 7.27 12.40 7.16
C TRP A 251 6.00 11.57 6.95
N THR A 252 6.11 10.29 7.25
CA THR A 252 5.06 9.28 7.12
C THR A 252 4.78 8.64 8.47
N ARG A 253 3.57 8.07 8.64
CA ARG A 253 3.22 7.32 9.85
C ARG A 253 3.87 5.94 9.86
N ALA A 254 3.91 5.30 11.04
CA ALA A 254 4.54 3.99 11.24
C ALA A 254 4.02 2.84 10.36
N HIS A 255 2.84 2.99 9.77
CA HIS A 255 2.21 2.01 8.88
C HIS A 255 2.22 2.44 7.41
N GLN A 256 2.93 3.50 7.07
CA GLN A 256 2.98 4.05 5.73
C GLN A 256 4.37 3.89 5.15
N VAL A 257 4.43 3.72 3.84
CA VAL A 257 5.68 3.61 3.10
C VAL A 257 5.63 4.59 1.94
N SER A 258 6.72 5.32 1.75
CA SER A 258 6.83 6.30 0.68
C SER A 258 7.60 5.73 -0.50
N THR A 259 7.08 5.95 -1.70
CA THR A 259 7.81 5.68 -2.94
C THR A 259 8.36 6.98 -3.47
N ILE A 260 9.66 6.97 -3.80
CA ILE A 260 10.39 8.15 -4.25
C ILE A 260 10.75 7.95 -5.71
N SER A 261 10.38 8.93 -6.53
CA SER A 261 10.73 8.99 -7.96
C SER A 261 11.71 10.13 -8.21
N GLY A 262 12.62 9.93 -9.17
CA GLY A 262 13.51 10.97 -9.68
C GLY A 262 12.95 11.66 -10.92
N GLY A 263 11.63 11.84 -11.00
CA GLY A 263 10.94 12.30 -12.21
C GLY A 263 10.33 11.13 -12.99
N THR A 264 11.03 10.64 -14.01
CA THR A 264 10.57 9.57 -14.92
C THR A 264 10.93 8.16 -14.47
N LYS A 265 11.89 8.04 -13.53
CA LYS A 265 12.38 6.76 -13.02
C LYS A 265 12.06 6.62 -11.54
N PHE A 266 11.52 5.46 -11.17
CA PHE A 266 11.46 5.03 -9.79
C PHE A 266 12.89 4.95 -9.21
N LYS A 267 13.09 5.46 -8.00
CA LYS A 267 14.40 5.49 -7.34
C LYS A 267 14.48 4.48 -6.20
N ARG A 268 13.60 4.62 -5.21
CA ARG A 268 13.59 3.74 -4.03
C ARG A 268 12.24 3.77 -3.31
N VAL A 269 12.08 2.78 -2.45
CA VAL A 269 11.05 2.74 -1.41
C VAL A 269 11.72 3.13 -0.09
N ASP A 270 11.19 4.11 0.62
CA ASP A 270 11.62 4.46 1.98
C ASP A 270 10.54 4.07 2.98
N GLY A 271 10.99 3.46 4.08
CA GLY A 271 10.12 2.90 5.11
C GLY A 271 9.36 3.93 5.95
N PRO A 272 8.60 3.45 6.94
CA PRO A 272 7.81 4.30 7.81
C PRO A 272 8.65 5.28 8.62
N GLY A 273 8.09 6.45 8.92
CA GLY A 273 8.75 7.50 9.68
C GLY A 273 9.29 8.60 8.77
N VAL A 274 10.56 8.96 8.95
CA VAL A 274 11.22 10.04 8.24
C VAL A 274 12.05 9.49 7.09
N ALA A 275 11.80 10.02 5.91
CA ALA A 275 12.57 9.81 4.70
C ALA A 275 13.11 11.14 4.19
N PHE A 276 14.34 11.15 3.68
CA PHE A 276 14.96 12.35 3.12
C PHE A 276 15.02 12.22 1.60
N THR A 277 14.54 13.23 0.88
CA THR A 277 14.68 13.25 -0.58
C THR A 277 16.03 13.83 -0.97
N GLY A 278 16.66 13.24 -1.98
CA GLY A 278 17.84 13.78 -2.63
C GLY A 278 17.51 14.71 -3.79
N LYS A 279 18.50 14.91 -4.66
CA LYS A 279 18.38 15.74 -5.87
C LYS A 279 17.32 15.18 -6.82
N LEU A 280 16.40 16.04 -7.28
CA LEU A 280 15.28 15.70 -8.19
C LEU A 280 14.35 14.59 -7.67
N GLU A 281 14.51 14.19 -6.43
CA GLU A 281 13.70 13.16 -5.81
C GLU A 281 12.43 13.80 -5.24
N ARG A 282 11.29 13.21 -5.61
CA ARG A 282 9.98 13.63 -5.13
C ARG A 282 9.19 12.43 -4.64
N LEU A 283 8.31 12.69 -3.67
CA LEU A 283 7.31 11.72 -3.26
C LEU A 283 6.40 11.41 -4.44
N ASP A 284 6.32 10.14 -4.84
CA ASP A 284 5.44 9.70 -5.93
C ASP A 284 4.08 9.27 -5.39
N GLN A 285 4.09 8.26 -4.53
CA GLN A 285 2.92 7.68 -3.88
C GLN A 285 3.24 7.15 -2.49
N VAL A 286 2.23 7.12 -1.62
CA VAL A 286 2.31 6.51 -0.29
C VAL A 286 1.47 5.23 -0.27
N PHE A 287 1.99 4.19 0.36
CA PHE A 287 1.32 2.91 0.55
C PHE A 287 0.98 2.73 2.03
N ASP A 288 -0.26 2.34 2.33
CA ASP A 288 -0.66 1.93 3.68
C ASP A 288 -0.44 0.42 3.83
N LEU A 289 0.43 0.04 4.76
CA LEU A 289 0.80 -1.35 5.05
C LEU A 289 -0.25 -2.08 5.90
N ARG A 290 -1.27 -1.37 6.44
CA ARG A 290 -2.36 -2.00 7.18
C ARG A 290 -3.25 -2.83 6.26
N LEU A 291 -4.04 -3.69 6.90
CA LEU A 291 -5.12 -4.40 6.24
C LEU A 291 -6.16 -3.39 5.76
N GLN A 292 -6.36 -3.34 4.45
CA GLN A 292 -7.37 -2.52 3.81
C GLN A 292 -8.64 -3.35 3.68
N LEU A 293 -9.72 -2.86 4.28
CA LEU A 293 -11.03 -3.46 4.21
C LEU A 293 -11.86 -2.70 3.18
N ARG A 294 -12.40 -3.42 2.21
CA ARG A 294 -13.22 -2.87 1.14
C ARG A 294 -14.45 -3.73 0.95
N THR A 295 -15.58 -3.06 0.75
CA THR A 295 -16.83 -3.69 0.35
C THR A 295 -17.25 -3.10 -0.97
N ARG A 296 -17.61 -3.93 -1.93
CA ARG A 296 -18.13 -3.50 -3.23
C ARG A 296 -19.38 -4.29 -3.57
N GLU A 297 -20.35 -3.63 -4.17
CA GLU A 297 -21.49 -4.29 -4.77
C GLU A 297 -21.16 -4.59 -6.23
N ILE A 298 -21.28 -5.86 -6.61
CA ILE A 298 -20.95 -6.35 -7.95
C ILE A 298 -22.24 -6.91 -8.56
N GLU A 299 -22.62 -6.43 -9.73
CA GLU A 299 -23.71 -7.03 -10.49
C GLU A 299 -23.19 -8.31 -11.15
N VAL A 300 -23.88 -9.42 -11.03
CA VAL A 300 -23.47 -10.72 -11.57
C VAL A 300 -24.66 -11.44 -12.19
N VAL A 301 -24.37 -12.42 -13.03
CA VAL A 301 -25.38 -13.30 -13.62
C VAL A 301 -25.01 -14.72 -13.23
N SER A 302 -25.95 -15.47 -12.63
CA SER A 302 -25.72 -16.88 -12.30
C SER A 302 -25.60 -17.72 -13.57
N LYS A 303 -25.16 -18.97 -13.41
CA LYS A 303 -25.16 -19.96 -14.48
C LYS A 303 -26.55 -20.20 -15.09
N ASP A 304 -27.62 -20.00 -14.31
CA ASP A 304 -29.01 -20.08 -14.75
C ASP A 304 -29.50 -18.82 -15.48
N GLY A 305 -28.63 -17.82 -15.68
CA GLY A 305 -28.98 -16.56 -16.35
C GLY A 305 -29.69 -15.54 -15.47
N ILE A 306 -29.72 -15.73 -14.15
CA ILE A 306 -30.42 -14.84 -13.22
C ILE A 306 -29.50 -13.69 -12.80
N ARG A 307 -29.96 -12.46 -13.00
CA ARG A 307 -29.20 -11.26 -12.61
C ARG A 307 -29.44 -10.90 -11.15
N PHE A 308 -28.36 -10.64 -10.42
CA PHE A 308 -28.41 -10.19 -9.02
C PHE A 308 -27.14 -9.41 -8.67
N ASN A 309 -27.23 -8.63 -7.61
CA ASN A 309 -26.11 -7.93 -7.01
C ASN A 309 -25.55 -8.74 -5.84
N VAL A 310 -24.24 -8.67 -5.68
CA VAL A 310 -23.51 -9.32 -4.59
C VAL A 310 -22.74 -8.27 -3.83
N ARG A 311 -22.98 -8.18 -2.52
CA ARG A 311 -22.13 -7.38 -1.65
C ARG A 311 -20.90 -8.21 -1.28
N TYR A 312 -19.77 -7.88 -1.88
CA TYR A 312 -18.50 -8.58 -1.72
C TYR A 312 -17.59 -7.84 -0.75
N PHE A 313 -17.15 -8.51 0.31
CA PHE A 313 -16.20 -7.98 1.29
C PHE A 313 -14.81 -8.55 1.05
N THR A 314 -13.81 -7.68 1.09
CA THR A 314 -12.42 -8.05 0.84
C THR A 314 -11.52 -7.40 1.86
N ALA A 315 -10.44 -8.10 2.18
CA ALA A 315 -9.39 -7.63 3.05
C ALA A 315 -8.03 -7.97 2.43
N PHE A 316 -7.25 -6.95 2.10
CA PHE A 316 -5.94 -7.13 1.47
C PHE A 316 -4.93 -6.10 1.98
N ARG A 317 -3.63 -6.36 1.78
CA ARG A 317 -2.54 -5.45 2.14
C ARG A 317 -1.31 -5.75 1.30
N ILE A 318 -0.27 -4.92 1.40
CA ILE A 318 1.05 -5.29 0.88
C ILE A 318 1.52 -6.59 1.55
N ASP A 319 2.06 -7.50 0.74
CA ASP A 319 2.45 -8.83 1.20
C ASP A 319 3.64 -8.75 2.16
N LYS A 320 3.43 -9.23 3.38
CA LYS A 320 4.40 -9.27 4.47
C LYS A 320 4.93 -10.68 4.78
N GLU A 321 4.52 -11.69 4.03
CA GLU A 321 4.89 -13.08 4.27
C GLU A 321 6.22 -13.42 3.59
N ASN A 322 7.04 -14.28 4.18
CA ASN A 322 8.18 -14.83 3.45
C ASN A 322 7.63 -15.85 2.43
N TRP A 323 8.08 -15.75 1.18
CA TRP A 323 7.59 -16.64 0.14
C TRP A 323 8.37 -17.95 0.14
N SER A 324 7.66 -19.07 -0.02
CA SER A 324 8.33 -20.33 -0.34
C SER A 324 9.01 -20.23 -1.70
N LYS A 325 10.06 -21.04 -1.91
CA LYS A 325 10.77 -21.07 -3.19
C LYS A 325 9.83 -21.39 -4.36
N GLU A 326 8.91 -22.33 -4.16
CA GLU A 326 7.90 -22.72 -5.16
C GLU A 326 6.99 -21.55 -5.54
N LEU A 327 6.47 -20.82 -4.55
CA LEU A 327 5.63 -19.65 -4.79
C LEU A 327 6.41 -18.55 -5.52
N TYR A 328 7.66 -18.31 -5.09
CA TYR A 328 8.54 -17.34 -5.73
C TYR A 328 8.80 -17.67 -7.20
N ASP A 329 9.16 -18.92 -7.49
CA ASP A 329 9.45 -19.39 -8.85
C ASP A 329 8.21 -19.34 -9.76
N LYS A 330 7.00 -19.52 -9.20
CA LYS A 330 5.74 -19.35 -9.92
C LYS A 330 5.41 -17.87 -10.22
N ILE A 331 5.68 -16.97 -9.28
CA ILE A 331 5.30 -15.55 -9.38
C ILE A 331 6.32 -14.73 -10.20
N ARG A 332 7.61 -14.98 -10.02
CA ARG A 332 8.69 -14.18 -10.63
C ARG A 332 8.56 -14.02 -12.15
N PRO A 333 8.17 -15.03 -12.95
CA PRO A 333 7.97 -14.87 -14.39
C PRO A 333 6.86 -13.89 -14.75
N LEU A 334 5.84 -13.74 -13.89
CA LEU A 334 4.72 -12.82 -14.10
C LEU A 334 5.11 -11.36 -13.90
N ASN A 335 6.07 -11.08 -13.02
CA ASN A 335 6.55 -9.72 -12.75
C ASN A 335 8.05 -9.66 -12.45
N PRO A 336 8.89 -9.22 -13.41
CA PRO A 336 10.33 -9.11 -13.23
C PRO A 336 10.78 -8.17 -12.09
N LEU A 337 9.92 -7.23 -11.66
CA LEU A 337 10.22 -6.30 -10.57
C LEU A 337 10.36 -7.00 -9.21
N LEU A 338 9.83 -8.23 -9.08
CA LEU A 338 9.89 -9.03 -7.86
C LEU A 338 11.22 -9.78 -7.67
N ARG A 339 12.31 -9.36 -8.34
CA ARG A 339 13.62 -9.99 -8.15
C ARG A 339 14.11 -9.81 -6.71
N GLY A 340 14.37 -10.90 -5.99
CA GLY A 340 14.75 -10.87 -4.56
C GLY A 340 13.61 -10.51 -3.61
N ALA A 341 12.35 -10.60 -4.05
CA ALA A 341 11.17 -10.35 -3.22
C ALA A 341 10.76 -11.56 -2.35
N ASP A 342 11.53 -12.65 -2.36
CA ASP A 342 11.30 -13.84 -1.54
C ASP A 342 11.38 -13.52 -0.03
N LYS A 343 12.24 -12.56 0.33
CA LYS A 343 12.46 -12.08 1.70
C LYS A 343 12.01 -10.63 1.88
N LEU A 344 11.69 -10.28 3.12
CA LEU A 344 11.38 -8.92 3.53
C LEU A 344 12.66 -8.08 3.62
N THR A 345 12.67 -6.93 2.96
CA THR A 345 13.79 -5.97 3.00
C THR A 345 13.80 -5.19 4.31
N HIS A 346 12.61 -4.90 4.85
CA HIS A 346 12.43 -4.13 6.07
C HIS A 346 11.69 -4.97 7.11
N THR A 347 12.44 -5.50 8.07
CA THR A 347 11.91 -6.34 9.16
C THR A 347 11.78 -5.60 10.49
N LYS A 348 12.39 -4.42 10.62
CA LYS A 348 12.31 -3.60 11.83
C LYS A 348 10.93 -2.92 11.94
N GLY A 349 10.41 -2.81 13.16
CA GLY A 349 9.14 -2.14 13.45
C GLY A 349 7.89 -3.01 13.30
N SER A 350 6.71 -2.41 13.50
CA SER A 350 5.43 -3.14 13.57
C SER A 350 4.86 -3.56 12.21
N PHE A 351 5.34 -2.98 11.12
CA PHE A 351 4.83 -3.21 9.77
C PHE A 351 5.98 -3.60 8.82
N PRO A 352 6.37 -4.90 8.79
CA PRO A 352 7.43 -5.35 7.92
C PRO A 352 6.96 -5.43 6.46
N PHE A 353 7.86 -5.15 5.52
CA PHE A 353 7.56 -5.13 4.08
C PHE A 353 8.80 -5.41 3.22
N SER A 354 8.57 -5.66 1.93
CA SER A 354 9.64 -5.81 0.93
C SER A 354 9.58 -4.65 -0.06
N HIS A 355 10.74 -4.04 -0.35
CA HIS A 355 10.83 -2.89 -1.27
C HIS A 355 10.38 -3.27 -2.68
N ALA A 356 10.77 -4.47 -3.15
CA ALA A 356 10.41 -4.99 -4.46
C ALA A 356 8.88 -5.20 -4.60
N ARG A 357 8.21 -5.62 -3.52
CA ARG A 357 6.75 -5.82 -3.52
C ARG A 357 5.97 -4.51 -3.56
N VAL A 358 6.43 -3.50 -2.80
CA VAL A 358 5.86 -2.15 -2.89
C VAL A 358 6.10 -1.54 -4.27
N GLN A 359 7.29 -1.74 -4.85
CA GLN A 359 7.58 -1.31 -6.21
C GLN A 359 6.71 -2.03 -7.26
N ALA A 360 6.47 -3.33 -7.10
CA ALA A 360 5.54 -4.07 -7.96
C ALA A 360 4.11 -3.52 -7.86
N ALA A 361 3.64 -3.21 -6.65
CA ALA A 361 2.33 -2.60 -6.43
C ALA A 361 2.23 -1.21 -7.05
N LEU A 362 3.30 -0.40 -6.97
CA LEU A 362 3.38 0.89 -7.67
C LEU A 362 3.24 0.73 -9.19
N GLY A 363 3.81 -0.32 -9.76
CA GLY A 363 3.66 -0.65 -11.19
C GLY A 363 2.23 -0.95 -11.64
N THR A 364 1.30 -1.22 -10.72
CA THR A 364 -0.13 -1.41 -11.02
C THR A 364 -0.94 -0.11 -11.01
N THR A 365 -0.38 0.97 -10.45
CA THR A 365 -1.04 2.27 -10.41
C THR A 365 -0.96 2.91 -11.80
N SER A 366 -2.10 3.40 -12.30
CA SER A 366 -2.14 4.06 -13.61
C SER A 366 -1.22 5.27 -13.64
N THR A 367 -0.46 5.44 -14.72
CA THR A 367 0.46 6.56 -14.88
C THR A 367 -0.29 7.89 -14.89
N LYS A 368 0.26 8.92 -14.24
CA LYS A 368 -0.27 10.30 -14.08
C LYS A 368 -0.52 11.09 -15.40
N ALA A 369 -0.47 10.44 -16.56
CA ALA A 369 -0.64 11.08 -17.86
C ALA A 369 -2.12 11.33 -18.27
N GLY A 370 -3.08 10.78 -17.52
CA GLY A 370 -4.53 10.98 -17.74
C GLY A 370 -5.17 12.00 -16.79
N ASP A 371 -6.48 12.20 -16.94
CA ASP A 371 -7.30 12.99 -16.02
C ASP A 371 -7.05 12.51 -14.57
N PRO A 372 -6.67 13.39 -13.64
CA PRO A 372 -6.50 13.04 -12.23
C PRO A 372 -7.71 12.32 -11.61
N SER A 373 -8.92 12.51 -12.16
CA SER A 373 -10.14 11.82 -11.72
C SER A 373 -10.16 10.32 -12.06
N GLN A 374 -9.38 9.89 -13.06
CA GLN A 374 -9.34 8.51 -13.57
C GLN A 374 -8.12 7.73 -13.07
N LEU A 375 -7.36 8.28 -12.11
CA LEU A 375 -6.20 7.58 -11.55
C LEU A 375 -6.63 6.36 -10.75
N ILE A 376 -6.35 5.17 -11.30
CA ILE A 376 -6.53 3.91 -10.61
C ILE A 376 -5.32 3.68 -9.71
N PHE A 377 -5.54 3.74 -8.40
CA PHE A 377 -4.54 3.38 -7.39
C PHE A 377 -4.42 1.86 -7.23
N TRP A 378 -3.31 1.40 -6.64
CA TRP A 378 -3.03 -0.03 -6.43
C TRP A 378 -4.15 -0.79 -5.69
N ASP A 379 -4.82 -0.14 -4.73
CA ASP A 379 -5.89 -0.76 -3.94
C ASP A 379 -7.19 -0.89 -4.77
N GLN A 380 -7.49 0.10 -5.59
CA GLN A 380 -8.58 0.04 -6.56
C GLN A 380 -8.29 -1.01 -7.65
N TRP A 381 -7.05 -1.10 -8.11
CA TRP A 381 -6.62 -2.15 -9.04
C TRP A 381 -6.81 -3.54 -8.43
N ALA A 382 -6.38 -3.74 -7.18
CA ALA A 382 -6.56 -4.99 -6.45
C ALA A 382 -8.05 -5.36 -6.34
N MET A 383 -8.91 -4.38 -6.03
CA MET A 383 -10.36 -4.56 -6.00
C MET A 383 -10.93 -5.00 -7.34
N ASN A 384 -10.48 -4.39 -8.44
CA ASN A 384 -10.95 -4.76 -9.77
C ASN A 384 -10.55 -6.20 -10.15
N VAL A 385 -9.34 -6.64 -9.77
CA VAL A 385 -8.89 -8.03 -9.98
C VAL A 385 -9.74 -9.01 -9.17
N ILE A 386 -9.99 -8.71 -7.89
CA ILE A 386 -10.80 -9.57 -7.02
C ILE A 386 -12.25 -9.64 -7.53
N GLU A 387 -12.82 -8.51 -7.95
CA GLU A 387 -14.16 -8.45 -8.53
C GLU A 387 -14.28 -9.27 -9.82
N ASP A 388 -13.30 -9.17 -10.73
CA ASP A 388 -13.29 -9.97 -11.96
C ASP A 388 -13.27 -11.48 -11.64
N GLN A 389 -12.44 -11.91 -10.67
CA GLN A 389 -12.41 -13.30 -10.24
C GLN A 389 -13.71 -13.72 -9.53
N ALA A 390 -14.27 -12.86 -8.68
CA ALA A 390 -15.54 -13.12 -7.99
C ALA A 390 -16.68 -13.28 -9.00
N ARG A 391 -16.77 -12.38 -9.99
CA ARG A 391 -17.78 -12.45 -11.06
C ARG A 391 -17.65 -13.75 -11.85
N LYS A 392 -16.42 -14.17 -12.20
CA LYS A 392 -16.17 -15.45 -12.87
C LYS A 392 -16.64 -16.64 -12.03
N VAL A 393 -16.20 -16.73 -10.78
CA VAL A 393 -16.56 -17.85 -9.89
C VAL A 393 -18.07 -17.90 -9.66
N ILE A 394 -18.70 -16.77 -9.35
CA ILE A 394 -20.15 -16.71 -9.06
C ILE A 394 -20.97 -17.04 -10.31
N SER A 395 -20.54 -16.58 -11.50
CA SER A 395 -21.23 -16.89 -12.77
C SER A 395 -21.20 -18.36 -13.18
N GLN A 396 -20.29 -19.15 -12.60
CA GLN A 396 -20.21 -20.59 -12.83
C GLN A 396 -21.14 -21.38 -11.92
N LYS A 397 -21.74 -20.74 -10.90
CA LYS A 397 -22.63 -21.39 -9.94
C LYS A 397 -24.09 -21.17 -10.33
N ASN A 398 -24.90 -22.21 -10.13
CA ASN A 398 -26.36 -22.08 -10.20
C ASN A 398 -26.88 -21.25 -9.02
N LEU A 399 -28.12 -20.77 -9.10
CA LEU A 399 -28.73 -20.01 -8.01
C LEU A 399 -28.71 -20.81 -6.70
N ASP A 400 -29.11 -22.09 -6.74
CA ASP A 400 -29.12 -22.96 -5.55
C ASP A 400 -27.72 -23.19 -4.96
N GLU A 401 -26.71 -23.32 -5.83
CA GLU A 401 -25.31 -23.53 -5.45
C GLU A 401 -24.72 -22.37 -4.63
N MET A 402 -25.37 -21.20 -4.65
CA MET A 402 -24.98 -20.05 -3.85
C MET A 402 -25.46 -20.10 -2.39
N TRP A 403 -26.47 -20.92 -2.08
CA TRP A 403 -26.92 -21.17 -0.72
C TRP A 403 -26.49 -22.55 -0.21
N ARG A 404 -26.47 -23.56 -1.09
CA ARG A 404 -26.06 -24.93 -0.76
C ARG A 404 -24.98 -25.39 -1.73
N PRO A 405 -23.75 -25.68 -1.30
CA PRO A 405 -22.70 -26.08 -2.22
C PRO A 405 -23.06 -27.41 -2.91
N ALA A 406 -22.57 -27.61 -4.14
CA ALA A 406 -22.84 -28.81 -4.92
C ALA A 406 -22.42 -30.09 -4.17
N ASP A 407 -21.27 -30.03 -3.48
CA ASP A 407 -20.83 -31.07 -2.54
C ASP A 407 -21.38 -30.76 -1.15
N ASP A 408 -22.60 -31.21 -0.89
CA ASP A 408 -23.28 -30.96 0.39
C ASP A 408 -22.76 -31.89 1.50
N PHE A 409 -21.61 -31.53 2.08
CA PHE A 409 -21.12 -32.16 3.29
C PHE A 409 -21.58 -31.40 4.54
N LYS A 410 -21.61 -32.09 5.69
CA LYS A 410 -22.01 -31.50 6.97
C LYS A 410 -21.14 -30.26 7.27
N PHE A 411 -21.79 -29.09 7.43
CA PHE A 411 -21.18 -27.76 7.64
C PHE A 411 -20.60 -27.05 6.40
N ALA A 412 -20.85 -27.55 5.19
CA ALA A 412 -20.47 -26.84 3.99
C ALA A 412 -21.29 -25.54 3.83
N ASN A 413 -20.61 -24.40 3.71
CA ASN A 413 -21.25 -23.11 3.41
C ASN A 413 -20.86 -22.69 1.99
N ALA A 414 -21.84 -22.54 1.11
CA ALA A 414 -21.64 -22.12 -0.27
C ALA A 414 -20.85 -20.82 -0.39
N MET A 415 -21.09 -19.85 0.51
CA MET A 415 -20.36 -18.58 0.52
C MET A 415 -18.87 -18.77 0.83
N ASP A 416 -18.52 -19.75 1.65
CA ASP A 416 -17.14 -20.04 2.02
C ASP A 416 -16.42 -20.80 0.90
N VAL A 417 -17.13 -21.66 0.16
CA VAL A 417 -16.61 -22.30 -1.07
C VAL A 417 -16.31 -21.25 -2.13
N ILE A 418 -17.27 -20.36 -2.43
CA ILE A 418 -17.09 -19.25 -3.37
C ILE A 418 -15.94 -18.33 -2.95
N ALA A 419 -15.85 -18.02 -1.64
CA ALA A 419 -14.77 -17.23 -1.07
C ALA A 419 -13.39 -17.87 -1.31
N ASN A 420 -13.26 -19.16 -1.03
CA ASN A 420 -12.00 -19.89 -1.18
C ASN A 420 -11.59 -20.03 -2.65
N GLU A 421 -12.53 -20.35 -3.55
CA GLU A 421 -12.27 -20.42 -4.99
C GLU A 421 -11.85 -19.04 -5.54
N THR A 422 -12.56 -17.98 -5.17
CA THR A 422 -12.20 -16.62 -5.59
C THR A 422 -10.82 -16.22 -5.08
N LYS A 423 -10.53 -16.50 -3.80
CA LYS A 423 -9.23 -16.22 -3.19
C LYS A 423 -8.11 -16.97 -3.93
N ALA A 424 -8.28 -18.27 -4.18
CA ALA A 424 -7.28 -19.09 -4.87
C ALA A 424 -6.99 -18.57 -6.28
N ASN A 425 -8.03 -18.15 -7.02
CA ASN A 425 -7.89 -17.61 -8.38
C ASN A 425 -7.22 -16.23 -8.39
N ALA A 426 -7.55 -15.36 -7.44
CA ALA A 426 -6.99 -14.00 -7.37
C ALA A 426 -5.58 -13.96 -6.75
N GLU A 427 -5.23 -14.90 -5.88
CA GLU A 427 -4.02 -14.83 -5.04
C GLU A 427 -2.73 -14.75 -5.85
N ILE A 428 -2.58 -15.56 -6.91
CA ILE A 428 -1.35 -15.56 -7.72
C ILE A 428 -1.16 -14.22 -8.43
N VAL A 429 -2.24 -13.66 -8.99
CA VAL A 429 -2.20 -12.37 -9.71
C VAL A 429 -1.89 -11.23 -8.74
N LEU A 430 -2.53 -11.21 -7.57
CA LEU A 430 -2.31 -10.18 -6.56
C LEU A 430 -0.90 -10.27 -5.94
N ARG A 431 -0.41 -11.48 -5.65
CA ARG A 431 0.96 -11.65 -5.13
C ARG A 431 2.02 -11.30 -6.19
N ALA A 432 1.73 -11.47 -7.49
CA ALA A 432 2.57 -10.96 -8.57
C ALA A 432 2.63 -9.42 -8.64
N ALA A 433 1.67 -8.73 -8.05
CA ALA A 433 1.72 -7.29 -7.78
C ALA A 433 2.29 -6.96 -6.39
N GLY A 434 2.73 -7.94 -5.59
CA GLY A 434 3.22 -7.73 -4.22
C GLY A 434 2.12 -7.52 -3.18
N ILE A 435 0.88 -7.92 -3.47
CA ILE A 435 -0.31 -7.73 -2.62
C ILE A 435 -0.76 -9.09 -2.08
N LEU A 436 -1.02 -9.15 -0.77
CA LEU A 436 -1.58 -10.30 -0.08
C LEU A 436 -3.09 -10.14 0.09
N LEU A 437 -3.84 -11.07 -0.48
CA LEU A 437 -5.28 -11.22 -0.24
C LEU A 437 -5.51 -12.04 1.03
N VAL A 438 -6.01 -11.40 2.08
CA VAL A 438 -6.27 -12.06 3.37
C VAL A 438 -7.65 -12.72 3.34
N VAL A 439 -8.68 -11.96 2.98
CA VAL A 439 -10.08 -12.40 2.93
C VAL A 439 -10.74 -11.90 1.65
N ALA A 440 -11.58 -12.74 1.05
CA ALA A 440 -12.48 -12.40 -0.04
C ALA A 440 -13.77 -13.20 0.21
N ARG A 441 -14.89 -12.55 0.54
CA ARG A 441 -16.12 -13.24 0.96
C ARG A 441 -17.36 -12.53 0.46
N VAL A 442 -18.36 -13.31 0.05
CA VAL A 442 -19.71 -12.82 -0.20
C VAL A 442 -20.41 -12.53 1.14
N VAL A 443 -20.92 -11.32 1.32
CA VAL A 443 -21.67 -10.93 2.54
C VAL A 443 -23.16 -11.15 2.37
N ASN A 444 -23.70 -10.73 1.23
CA ASN A 444 -25.13 -10.84 0.94
C ASN A 444 -25.39 -10.82 -0.57
N PHE A 445 -26.53 -11.36 -0.96
CA PHE A 445 -27.11 -11.29 -2.28
C PHE A 445 -28.31 -10.32 -2.25
N SER A 446 -28.42 -9.44 -3.23
CA SER A 446 -29.56 -8.55 -3.43
C SER A 446 -30.00 -8.65 -4.88
N PHE A 447 -31.30 -8.72 -5.15
CA PHE A 447 -31.79 -8.62 -6.52
C PHE A 447 -31.99 -7.14 -6.86
N PRO A 448 -31.67 -6.69 -8.08
CA PRO A 448 -31.90 -5.31 -8.47
C PRO A 448 -33.41 -5.01 -8.44
N TYR A 449 -33.78 -3.95 -7.71
CA TYR A 449 -35.12 -3.38 -7.71
C TYR A 449 -35.06 -2.05 -8.47
N SER A 450 -35.75 -1.95 -9.60
CA SER A 450 -36.02 -0.68 -10.27
C SER A 450 -37.27 -0.05 -9.64
N ASP A 451 -37.15 1.16 -9.08
CA ASP A 451 -38.29 1.91 -8.52
C ASP A 451 -39.06 1.18 -7.40
N GLY A 452 -38.35 0.38 -6.60
CA GLY A 452 -38.97 -0.42 -5.52
C GLY A 452 -39.75 -1.63 -6.00
N GLN A 453 -39.79 -1.90 -7.32
CA GLN A 453 -40.32 -3.13 -7.89
C GLN A 453 -39.16 -4.00 -8.37
N ALA A 454 -39.18 -5.29 -8.01
CA ALA A 454 -38.20 -6.22 -8.56
C ALA A 454 -38.38 -6.29 -10.08
N ASP A 455 -37.27 -6.28 -10.81
CA ASP A 455 -37.22 -6.44 -12.27
C ASP A 455 -38.15 -7.60 -12.68
N GLU A 456 -39.10 -7.33 -13.58
CA GLU A 456 -40.10 -8.32 -14.00
C GLU A 456 -39.44 -9.58 -14.56
N PHE A 457 -38.30 -9.41 -15.24
CA PHE A 457 -37.52 -10.52 -15.76
C PHE A 457 -36.95 -11.39 -14.62
N ALA A 458 -36.34 -10.77 -13.62
CA ALA A 458 -35.82 -11.48 -12.45
C ALA A 458 -36.94 -12.19 -11.68
N LYS A 459 -38.13 -11.58 -11.55
CA LYS A 459 -39.31 -12.23 -10.95
C LYS A 459 -39.74 -13.46 -11.74
N GLN A 460 -39.80 -13.36 -13.07
CA GLN A 460 -40.18 -14.49 -13.92
C GLN A 460 -39.17 -15.64 -13.82
N GLN A 461 -37.87 -15.32 -13.80
CA GLN A 461 -36.82 -16.32 -13.62
C GLN A 461 -36.88 -16.98 -12.24
N LEU A 462 -37.08 -16.20 -11.17
CA LEU A 462 -37.25 -16.73 -9.81
C LEU A 462 -38.51 -17.60 -9.70
N ALA A 463 -39.61 -17.23 -10.37
CA ALA A 463 -40.82 -18.04 -10.42
C ALA A 463 -40.61 -19.36 -11.18
N SER A 464 -39.88 -19.32 -12.31
CA SER A 464 -39.51 -20.53 -13.07
C SER A 464 -38.59 -21.45 -12.27
N TRP A 465 -37.61 -20.89 -11.57
CA TRP A 465 -36.73 -21.66 -10.68
C TRP A 465 -37.52 -22.27 -9.51
N GLY A 466 -38.40 -21.48 -8.90
CA GLY A 466 -39.25 -21.94 -7.79
C GLY A 466 -40.22 -23.05 -8.19
N SER A 467 -40.75 -23.03 -9.42
CA SER A 467 -41.65 -24.08 -9.92
C SER A 467 -40.91 -25.40 -10.17
N GLU A 468 -39.66 -25.36 -10.64
CA GLU A 468 -38.82 -26.55 -10.78
C GLU A 468 -38.56 -27.23 -9.43
N TRP A 469 -38.29 -26.45 -8.38
CA TRP A 469 -38.11 -26.97 -7.02
C TRP A 469 -39.40 -27.50 -6.41
N ALA A 470 -40.53 -26.84 -6.68
CA ALA A 470 -41.83 -27.36 -6.26
C ALA A 470 -42.10 -28.73 -6.91
N ARG A 471 -41.76 -28.89 -8.20
CA ARG A 471 -41.86 -30.18 -8.90
C ARG A 471 -40.95 -31.23 -8.25
N LYS A 472 -39.65 -30.96 -8.11
CA LYS A 472 -38.70 -31.90 -7.48
C LYS A 472 -39.14 -32.34 -6.07
N ARG A 473 -39.66 -31.41 -5.28
CA ARG A 473 -40.18 -31.69 -3.94
C ARG A 473 -41.37 -32.65 -4.01
N ASN A 474 -42.31 -32.39 -4.91
CA ASN A 474 -43.49 -33.25 -5.08
C ASN A 474 -43.08 -34.64 -5.59
N ASP A 475 -42.10 -34.73 -6.50
CA ASP A 475 -41.58 -36.01 -6.97
C ASP A 475 -40.95 -36.82 -5.83
N ILE A 476 -40.12 -36.19 -4.99
CA ILE A 476 -39.50 -36.84 -3.82
C ILE A 476 -40.55 -37.24 -2.78
N LEU A 477 -41.55 -36.40 -2.53
CA LEU A 477 -42.64 -36.73 -1.60
C LEU A 477 -43.47 -37.90 -2.13
N ALA A 478 -43.80 -37.92 -3.41
CA ALA A 478 -44.52 -39.02 -4.05
C ALA A 478 -43.71 -40.33 -4.01
N GLU A 479 -42.40 -40.27 -4.25
CA GLU A 479 -41.50 -41.42 -4.13
C GLU A 479 -41.41 -41.92 -2.68
N ALA A 480 -41.28 -41.02 -1.71
CA ALA A 480 -41.24 -41.37 -0.29
C ALA A 480 -42.58 -41.96 0.19
N GLU A 481 -43.72 -41.44 -0.27
CA GLU A 481 -45.05 -41.97 0.02
C GLU A 481 -45.22 -43.37 -0.60
N ALA A 482 -44.82 -43.56 -1.84
CA ALA A 482 -44.87 -44.86 -2.51
C ALA A 482 -43.96 -45.89 -1.80
N GLU A 483 -42.76 -45.50 -1.40
CA GLU A 483 -41.84 -46.38 -0.67
C GLU A 483 -42.34 -46.69 0.75
N ALA A 484 -42.95 -45.71 1.43
CA ALA A 484 -43.58 -45.92 2.73
C ALA A 484 -44.77 -46.88 2.64
N GLU A 485 -45.62 -46.72 1.62
CA GLU A 485 -46.74 -47.64 1.38
C GLU A 485 -46.24 -49.05 1.04
N ARG A 486 -45.22 -49.15 0.19
CA ARG A 486 -44.57 -50.42 -0.14
C ARG A 486 -43.99 -51.09 1.11
N ALA A 487 -43.22 -50.37 1.92
CA ALA A 487 -42.65 -50.89 3.16
C ALA A 487 -43.74 -51.33 4.15
N GLN A 488 -44.87 -50.61 4.20
CA GLN A 488 -46.01 -50.99 5.02
C GLN A 488 -46.69 -52.26 4.49
N GLN A 489 -46.87 -52.40 3.17
CA GLN A 489 -47.44 -53.60 2.55
C GLN A 489 -46.50 -54.81 2.71
N GLU A 490 -45.19 -54.64 2.55
CA GLU A 490 -44.19 -55.67 2.77
C GLU A 490 -44.16 -56.10 4.25
N ALA A 491 -44.23 -55.15 5.19
CA ALA A 491 -44.33 -55.46 6.62
C ALA A 491 -45.63 -56.20 6.96
N ARG A 492 -46.76 -55.84 6.33
CA ARG A 492 -48.04 -56.57 6.47
C ARG A 492 -47.94 -57.99 5.93
N ALA A 493 -47.46 -58.17 4.70
CA ALA A 493 -47.28 -59.48 4.08
C ALA A 493 -46.31 -60.36 4.88
N TYR A 494 -45.22 -59.77 5.40
CA TYR A 494 -44.28 -60.47 6.27
C TYR A 494 -44.95 -60.90 7.57
N ALA A 495 -45.66 -60.00 8.25
CA ALA A 495 -46.40 -60.33 9.47
C ALA A 495 -47.44 -61.44 9.24
N GLU A 496 -48.17 -61.39 8.13
CA GLU A 496 -49.12 -62.42 7.72
C GLU A 496 -48.41 -63.75 7.42
N SER A 497 -47.27 -63.74 6.75
CA SER A 497 -46.47 -64.96 6.50
C SER A 497 -45.93 -65.60 7.79
N VAL A 498 -45.44 -64.79 8.72
CA VAL A 498 -44.95 -65.26 10.03
C VAL A 498 -46.09 -65.86 10.83
N LEU A 499 -47.27 -65.25 10.78
CA LEU A 499 -48.46 -65.73 11.44
C LEU A 499 -48.94 -67.06 10.84
N LEU A 500 -49.03 -67.17 9.51
CA LEU A 500 -49.37 -68.42 8.83
C LEU A 500 -48.36 -69.54 9.13
N ASN A 501 -47.06 -69.24 9.14
CA ASN A 501 -46.03 -70.19 9.54
C ASN A 501 -46.18 -70.63 11.01
N SER A 502 -46.46 -69.68 11.92
CA SER A 502 -46.68 -70.01 13.33
C SER A 502 -47.89 -70.93 13.54
N PHE A 503 -48.94 -70.77 12.72
CA PHE A 503 -50.07 -71.68 12.72
C PHE A 503 -49.68 -73.04 12.14
N ALA A 504 -49.01 -73.09 11.00
CA ALA A 504 -48.57 -74.36 10.41
C ALA A 504 -47.69 -75.18 11.38
N GLU A 505 -46.73 -74.53 12.05
CA GLU A 505 -45.90 -75.14 13.09
C GLU A 505 -46.74 -75.60 14.29
N GLY A 506 -47.70 -74.78 14.73
CA GLY A 506 -48.63 -75.12 15.82
C GLY A 506 -49.47 -76.36 15.49
N LEU A 507 -49.96 -76.48 14.26
CA LEU A 507 -50.71 -77.64 13.78
C LEU A 507 -49.81 -78.88 13.69
N GLN A 508 -48.60 -78.74 13.17
CA GLN A 508 -47.62 -79.82 13.09
C GLN A 508 -47.27 -80.34 14.49
N LYS A 509 -46.96 -79.45 15.45
CA LYS A 509 -46.70 -79.82 16.85
C LYS A 509 -47.90 -80.50 17.51
N THR A 510 -49.12 -80.02 17.23
CA THR A 510 -50.34 -80.64 17.78
C THR A 510 -50.53 -82.07 17.25
N HIS A 511 -50.22 -82.28 15.97
CA HIS A 511 -50.25 -83.61 15.35
C HIS A 511 -49.16 -84.54 15.90
N GLU A 512 -47.95 -84.02 16.14
CA GLU A 512 -46.85 -84.78 16.76
C GLU A 512 -47.17 -85.20 18.20
N ILE A 513 -47.81 -84.33 19.00
CA ILE A 513 -48.18 -84.62 20.39
C ILE A 513 -49.34 -85.62 20.47
N ASN A 514 -50.32 -85.53 19.56
CA ASN A 514 -51.49 -86.40 19.52
C ASN A 514 -51.70 -86.94 18.09
N PRO A 515 -51.03 -88.05 17.72
CA PRO A 515 -51.13 -88.63 16.38
C PRO A 515 -52.54 -89.09 16.02
N GLU A 516 -53.34 -89.48 17.02
CA GLU A 516 -54.71 -89.95 16.86
C GLU A 516 -55.75 -88.82 16.80
N LEU A 517 -55.34 -87.55 16.96
CA LEU A 517 -56.29 -86.44 16.90
C LEU A 517 -56.90 -86.38 15.49
N PRO A 518 -58.23 -86.51 15.35
CA PRO A 518 -58.85 -86.50 14.04
C PRO A 518 -58.56 -85.20 13.30
N ARG A 519 -58.22 -85.29 12.02
CA ARG A 519 -57.84 -84.12 11.18
C ARG A 519 -58.89 -82.98 11.21
N HIS A 520 -60.16 -83.32 11.42
CA HIS A 520 -61.24 -82.34 11.53
C HIS A 520 -61.14 -81.47 12.80
N VAL A 521 -60.65 -82.00 13.94
CA VAL A 521 -60.48 -81.23 15.18
C VAL A 521 -59.36 -80.20 15.03
N ILE A 522 -58.28 -80.59 14.34
CA ILE A 522 -57.16 -79.72 14.00
C ILE A 522 -57.64 -78.58 13.08
N ALA A 523 -58.45 -78.90 12.06
CA ALA A 523 -59.04 -77.91 11.17
C ALA A 523 -60.00 -76.93 11.88
N MET A 524 -60.82 -77.43 12.82
CA MET A 524 -61.73 -76.58 13.60
C MET A 524 -60.96 -75.61 14.50
N ARG A 525 -59.91 -76.05 15.19
CA ARG A 525 -59.06 -75.14 15.99
C ARG A 525 -58.35 -74.10 15.13
N TYR A 526 -57.91 -74.48 13.92
CA TYR A 526 -57.31 -73.54 12.98
C TYR A 526 -58.30 -72.46 12.54
N LEU A 527 -59.53 -72.84 12.20
CA LEU A 527 -60.61 -71.90 11.88
C LEU A 527 -60.93 -70.96 13.04
N SER A 528 -61.05 -71.48 14.27
CA SER A 528 -61.28 -70.62 15.44
C SER A 528 -60.12 -69.65 15.69
N ALA A 529 -58.87 -70.08 15.54
CA ALA A 529 -57.70 -69.20 15.70
C ALA A 529 -57.65 -68.09 14.62
N LEU A 530 -58.02 -68.42 13.38
CA LEU A 530 -58.18 -67.44 12.31
C LEU A 530 -59.33 -66.46 12.57
N GLN A 531 -60.46 -66.95 13.09
CA GLN A 531 -61.62 -66.13 13.42
C GLN A 531 -61.31 -65.14 14.54
N ASP A 532 -60.60 -65.59 15.59
CA ASP A 532 -60.10 -64.75 16.69
C ASP A 532 -59.08 -63.71 16.20
N TYR A 533 -58.26 -64.06 15.20
CA TYR A 533 -57.31 -63.13 14.60
C TYR A 533 -58.03 -62.04 13.78
N ILE A 534 -59.01 -62.40 12.95
CA ILE A 534 -59.81 -61.45 12.17
C ILE A 534 -60.56 -60.49 13.10
N HIS A 535 -61.10 -60.98 14.22
CA HIS A 535 -61.75 -60.14 15.23
C HIS A 535 -60.82 -59.11 15.88
N LYS A 536 -59.50 -59.33 15.86
CA LYS A 536 -58.50 -58.43 16.45
C LYS A 536 -57.88 -57.45 15.46
N LYS A 537 -58.08 -57.60 14.14
CA LYS A 537 -57.51 -56.70 13.12
C LYS A 537 -58.34 -55.40 13.04
N PRO A 538 -57.76 -54.21 13.33
CA PRO A 538 -58.49 -52.95 13.25
C PRO A 538 -58.52 -52.42 11.80
N ALA A 539 -59.73 -52.12 11.32
CA ALA A 539 -60.07 -51.38 10.09
C ALA A 539 -59.93 -52.11 8.72
N ASP A 540 -60.98 -52.84 8.35
CA ASP A 540 -61.97 -52.47 7.31
C ASP A 540 -63.23 -53.31 7.54
N ALA A 541 -64.31 -52.67 8.02
CA ALA A 541 -65.46 -53.38 8.60
C ALA A 541 -66.21 -54.26 7.58
N GLU A 542 -66.28 -53.82 6.32
CA GLU A 542 -66.98 -54.54 5.25
C GLU A 542 -66.25 -55.82 4.82
N GLU A 543 -64.93 -55.77 4.63
CA GLU A 543 -64.15 -56.94 4.17
C GLU A 543 -64.07 -58.02 5.26
N ASN A 544 -64.01 -57.60 6.53
CA ASN A 544 -64.03 -58.50 7.67
C ASN A 544 -65.38 -59.22 7.81
N GLU A 545 -66.50 -58.55 7.54
CA GLU A 545 -67.83 -59.15 7.67
C GLU A 545 -68.07 -60.25 6.62
N GLU A 546 -67.67 -60.03 5.37
CA GLU A 546 -67.77 -61.06 4.32
C GLU A 546 -66.87 -62.26 4.64
N THR A 547 -65.64 -62.00 5.10
CA THR A 547 -64.68 -63.07 5.45
C THR A 547 -65.17 -63.89 6.64
N LEU A 548 -65.70 -63.23 7.67
CA LEU A 548 -66.30 -63.89 8.84
C LEU A 548 -67.52 -64.72 8.45
N LYS A 549 -68.36 -64.24 7.53
CA LYS A 549 -69.50 -64.99 7.01
C LYS A 549 -69.06 -66.26 6.29
N ARG A 550 -68.09 -66.16 5.37
CA ARG A 550 -67.51 -67.35 4.69
C ARG A 550 -66.88 -68.34 5.67
N MET A 551 -66.25 -67.86 6.74
CA MET A 551 -65.71 -68.71 7.79
C MET A 551 -66.80 -69.43 8.60
N ALA A 552 -67.88 -68.72 8.95
CA ALA A 552 -69.03 -69.32 9.61
C ALA A 552 -69.67 -70.41 8.74
N ASP A 553 -69.84 -70.15 7.45
CA ASP A 553 -70.35 -71.13 6.48
C ASP A 553 -69.42 -72.37 6.39
N LEU A 554 -68.10 -72.17 6.35
CA LEU A 554 -67.12 -73.27 6.36
C LEU A 554 -67.16 -74.08 7.66
N GLN A 555 -67.32 -73.40 8.80
CA GLN A 555 -67.44 -74.03 10.09
C GLN A 555 -68.72 -74.87 10.16
N GLU A 556 -69.84 -74.37 9.63
CA GLU A 556 -71.09 -75.12 9.51
C GLU A 556 -70.92 -76.37 8.64
N VAL A 557 -70.30 -76.24 7.46
CA VAL A 557 -70.02 -77.37 6.56
C VAL A 557 -69.13 -78.42 7.25
N LEU A 558 -68.08 -78.03 7.96
CA LEU A 558 -67.22 -78.96 8.69
C LEU A 558 -67.95 -79.64 9.85
N THR A 559 -68.85 -78.93 10.53
CA THR A 559 -69.67 -79.47 11.62
C THR A 559 -70.66 -80.51 11.07
N LEU A 560 -71.32 -80.19 9.95
CA LEU A 560 -72.21 -81.12 9.24
C LEU A 560 -71.45 -82.34 8.71
N TRP A 561 -70.24 -82.15 8.19
CA TRP A 561 -69.39 -83.26 7.77
C TRP A 561 -69.02 -84.16 8.96
N HIS A 562 -68.63 -83.57 10.09
CA HIS A 562 -68.32 -84.32 11.30
C HIS A 562 -69.52 -85.14 11.78
N GLN A 563 -70.71 -84.54 11.89
CA GLN A 563 -71.93 -85.23 12.28
C GLN A 563 -72.33 -86.36 11.31
N ARG A 564 -72.02 -86.20 10.02
CA ARG A 564 -72.37 -87.18 8.98
C ARG A 564 -71.45 -88.41 8.96
N TYR A 565 -70.17 -88.23 9.25
CA TYR A 565 -69.16 -89.29 9.16
C TYR A 565 -68.69 -89.83 10.52
N HIS A 566 -69.03 -89.13 11.60
CA HIS A 566 -68.89 -89.59 12.98
C HIS A 566 -70.22 -89.37 13.74
N PRO A 567 -71.36 -89.93 13.28
CA PRO A 567 -72.56 -89.97 14.10
C PRO A 567 -72.18 -90.74 15.35
N GLU A 568 -72.31 -90.10 16.52
CA GLU A 568 -71.81 -90.62 17.79
C GLU A 568 -72.04 -92.14 17.90
N ASP A 569 -70.94 -92.87 18.10
CA ASP A 569 -70.99 -94.27 18.54
C ASP A 569 -71.87 -94.31 19.78
N GLY A 570 -73.11 -94.77 19.60
CA GLY A 570 -74.05 -94.93 20.69
C GLY A 570 -73.49 -95.90 21.73
N ARG A 571 -72.98 -95.34 22.82
CA ARG A 571 -72.90 -95.96 24.14
C ARG A 571 -73.18 -94.95 25.23
#